data_AF-A0A8T2QEU4-F1
#
_entry.id   AF-A0A8T2QEU4-F1
#
_cell.length_a   1.000
_cell.length_b   1.000
_cell.length_c   1.000
_cell.angle_alpha   90.00
_cell.angle_beta   90.00
_cell.angle_gamma   90.00
#
_symmetry.space_group_name_H-M   'P 1'
#
loop_
_entity.id
_entity.type
_entity.pdbx_description
1 polymer ?
#
loop_
_entity_poly.entity_id
_entity_poly.type
_entity_poly.pdbx_seq_one_letter_code
_entity_poly.pdbx_strand_id
1 'polypeptide(L)'
;MLAKRNAENRVCIAEAGAIPLLVKLLSSPDLCTQEHAVTALLNLSIHDGNKGKIVNCGAIGPIVEVLKNGSMEARENAAATLFSLSVVDDNKVTIGASGAIPALVNLLRDGSLRGKKDAATALFNLSIYQGNKPKAVRAQVVPPLMQLLKDPSLDMVDEALAILAILATHPEGRAAISHASAAPVLVELIRTGSPRNKENAAAVLLALCLHDPVQTALVRQLGAYGPLTELAKSGTARGRRKAGTLIDHMNKGASRAYEKV
;
A
#
# COMPACT_ATOMS: atom_id res chain seq x y z
N MET A 1 21.36 17.69 -8.73
CA MET A 1 20.29 18.31 -9.55
C MET A 1 19.68 19.52 -8.85
N LEU A 2 19.53 20.63 -9.56
CA LEU A 2 18.98 21.91 -9.06
C LEU A 2 17.52 21.80 -8.55
N ALA A 3 16.73 20.88 -9.11
CA ALA A 3 15.35 20.59 -8.70
C ALA A 3 15.22 19.90 -7.32
N LYS A 4 16.31 19.26 -6.83
CA LYS A 4 16.29 18.48 -5.58
C LYS A 4 16.15 19.35 -4.33
N ARG A 5 16.59 20.62 -4.38
CA ARG A 5 16.77 21.45 -3.17
C ARG A 5 15.94 22.73 -3.12
N ASN A 6 15.38 23.22 -4.22
CA ASN A 6 14.61 24.47 -4.24
C ASN A 6 13.26 24.29 -4.97
N ALA A 7 12.17 24.69 -4.33
CA ALA A 7 10.82 24.69 -4.90
C ALA A 7 10.71 25.60 -6.13
N GLU A 8 11.31 26.78 -6.09
CA GLU A 8 11.31 27.74 -7.19
C GLU A 8 12.02 27.17 -8.42
N ASN A 9 13.17 26.49 -8.22
CA ASN A 9 13.85 25.80 -9.32
C ASN A 9 12.98 24.72 -9.97
N ARG A 10 12.13 24.01 -9.20
CA ARG A 10 11.20 23.02 -9.78
C ARG A 10 10.15 23.68 -10.66
N VAL A 11 9.69 24.88 -10.30
CA VAL A 11 8.73 25.65 -11.10
C VAL A 11 9.42 26.17 -12.36
N CYS A 12 10.55 26.86 -12.23
CA CYS A 12 11.28 27.42 -13.37
C CYS A 12 11.71 26.35 -14.39
N ILE A 13 12.20 25.19 -13.94
CA ILE A 13 12.57 24.08 -14.83
C ILE A 13 11.34 23.54 -15.59
N ALA A 14 10.21 23.39 -14.90
CA ALA A 14 8.97 22.95 -15.53
C ALA A 14 8.46 23.97 -16.56
N GLU A 15 8.52 25.26 -16.24
CA GLU A 15 8.11 26.36 -17.12
C GLU A 15 9.04 26.55 -18.31
N ALA A 16 10.33 26.23 -18.16
CA ALA A 16 11.30 26.19 -19.26
C ALA A 16 11.07 25.02 -20.26
N GLY A 17 9.99 24.25 -20.12
CA GLY A 17 9.62 23.19 -21.06
C GLY A 17 10.37 21.86 -20.84
N ALA A 18 10.95 21.64 -19.66
CA ALA A 18 11.69 20.41 -19.40
C ALA A 18 10.82 19.16 -19.35
N ILE A 19 9.56 19.26 -18.90
CA ILE A 19 8.69 18.09 -18.66
C ILE A 19 8.49 17.24 -19.94
N PRO A 20 8.04 17.78 -21.09
CA PRO A 20 7.87 16.99 -22.31
C PRO A 20 9.16 16.30 -22.78
N LEU A 21 10.31 16.98 -22.64
CA LEU A 21 11.62 16.43 -23.02
C LEU A 21 12.00 15.27 -22.09
N LEU A 22 11.82 15.43 -20.78
CA LEU A 22 12.08 14.37 -19.81
C LEU A 22 11.17 13.15 -20.04
N VAL A 23 9.88 13.36 -20.37
CA VAL A 23 8.96 12.27 -20.71
C VAL A 23 9.44 11.50 -21.93
N LYS A 24 9.92 12.18 -22.97
CA LYS A 24 10.51 11.54 -24.15
C LYS A 24 11.75 10.71 -23.79
N LEU A 25 12.62 11.22 -22.91
CA LEU A 25 13.85 10.56 -22.49
C LEU A 25 13.61 9.29 -21.65
N LEU A 26 12.42 9.08 -21.09
CA LEU A 26 12.07 7.82 -20.41
C LEU A 26 12.10 6.60 -21.35
N SER A 27 11.95 6.83 -22.67
CA SER A 27 12.03 5.77 -23.68
C SER A 27 13.45 5.63 -24.29
N SER A 28 14.46 6.29 -23.71
CA SER A 28 15.84 6.17 -24.17
C SER A 28 16.33 4.73 -24.01
N PRO A 29 17.05 4.15 -25.01
CA PRO A 29 17.72 2.87 -24.85
C PRO A 29 18.93 2.95 -23.91
N ASP A 30 19.47 4.16 -23.69
CA ASP A 30 20.53 4.38 -22.70
C ASP A 30 19.94 4.43 -21.29
N LEU A 31 20.29 3.41 -20.48
CA LEU A 31 19.78 3.23 -19.12
C LEU A 31 20.11 4.39 -18.20
N CYS A 32 21.31 4.99 -18.35
CA CYS A 32 21.74 6.14 -17.57
C CYS A 32 20.84 7.36 -17.84
N THR A 33 20.55 7.63 -19.11
CA THR A 33 19.64 8.68 -19.53
C THR A 33 18.21 8.44 -19.03
N GLN A 34 17.69 7.22 -19.16
CA GLN A 34 16.36 6.86 -18.66
C GLN A 34 16.26 7.06 -17.15
N GLU A 35 17.27 6.62 -16.40
CA GLU A 35 17.34 6.76 -14.94
C GLU A 35 17.41 8.23 -14.51
N HIS A 36 18.26 9.01 -15.15
CA HIS A 36 18.33 10.46 -14.90
C HIS A 36 17.01 11.17 -15.25
N ALA A 37 16.33 10.75 -16.31
CA ALA A 37 15.05 11.32 -16.71
C ALA A 37 13.95 11.06 -15.67
N VAL A 38 13.81 9.81 -15.20
CA VAL A 38 12.83 9.48 -14.15
C VAL A 38 13.18 10.16 -12.82
N THR A 39 14.48 10.28 -12.49
CA THR A 39 14.94 10.99 -11.30
C THR A 39 14.63 12.48 -11.38
N ALA A 40 14.74 13.10 -12.55
CA ALA A 40 14.38 14.50 -12.76
C ALA A 40 12.87 14.69 -12.59
N LEU A 41 12.06 13.81 -13.20
CA LEU A 41 10.60 13.83 -13.04
C LEU A 41 10.17 13.61 -11.59
N LEU A 42 10.82 12.70 -10.85
CA LEU A 42 10.61 12.54 -9.42
C LEU A 42 10.78 13.87 -8.69
N ASN A 43 11.94 14.52 -8.89
CA ASN A 43 12.23 15.80 -8.23
C ASN A 43 11.22 16.88 -8.62
N LEU A 44 10.83 16.98 -9.89
CA LEU A 44 9.81 17.94 -10.33
C LEU A 44 8.43 17.64 -9.74
N SER A 45 8.08 16.36 -9.61
CA SER A 45 6.77 15.93 -9.10
C SER A 45 6.56 16.29 -7.62
N ILE A 46 7.62 16.57 -6.86
CA ILE A 46 7.51 16.98 -5.44
C ILE A 46 6.72 18.29 -5.31
N HIS A 47 6.70 19.15 -6.35
CA HIS A 47 5.90 20.36 -6.35
C HIS A 47 4.47 20.08 -6.88
N ASP A 48 3.44 20.40 -6.10
CA ASP A 48 2.04 20.11 -6.44
C ASP A 48 1.60 20.70 -7.78
N GLY A 49 2.01 21.94 -8.09
CA GLY A 49 1.70 22.60 -9.37
C GLY A 49 2.31 21.92 -10.60
N ASN A 50 3.28 21.01 -10.43
CA ASN A 50 3.89 20.25 -11.52
C ASN A 50 3.21 18.90 -11.76
N LYS A 51 2.50 18.33 -10.77
CA LYS A 51 1.93 16.97 -10.89
C LYS A 51 0.94 16.87 -12.05
N GLY A 52 0.03 17.84 -12.17
CA GLY A 52 -0.92 17.93 -13.29
C GLY A 52 -0.21 18.11 -14.64
N LYS A 53 0.81 18.98 -14.71
CA LYS A 53 1.62 19.17 -15.93
C LYS A 53 2.29 17.88 -16.38
N ILE A 54 2.91 17.14 -15.45
CA ILE A 54 3.57 15.85 -15.72
C ILE A 54 2.57 14.83 -16.28
N VAL A 55 1.40 14.69 -15.65
CA VAL A 55 0.37 13.76 -16.11
C VAL A 55 -0.19 14.16 -17.48
N ASN A 56 -0.47 15.44 -17.69
CA ASN A 56 -0.99 15.98 -18.96
C ASN A 56 0.01 15.82 -20.12
N CYS A 57 1.31 15.74 -19.84
CA CYS A 57 2.33 15.40 -20.84
C CYS A 57 2.40 13.90 -21.16
N GLY A 58 1.49 13.07 -20.66
CA GLY A 58 1.44 11.64 -20.96
C GLY A 58 2.51 10.81 -20.23
N ALA A 59 3.06 11.31 -19.12
CA ALA A 59 4.19 10.67 -18.44
C ALA A 59 3.87 9.30 -17.81
N ILE A 60 2.60 9.01 -17.48
CA ILE A 60 2.22 7.82 -16.71
C ILE A 60 2.65 6.53 -17.42
N GLY A 61 2.36 6.38 -18.71
CA GLY A 61 2.71 5.19 -19.49
C GLY A 61 4.23 4.94 -19.50
N PRO A 62 5.05 5.91 -19.94
CA PRO A 62 6.50 5.80 -19.90
C PRO A 62 7.07 5.53 -18.50
N ILE A 63 6.56 6.16 -17.44
CA ILE A 63 7.00 5.88 -16.06
C ILE A 63 6.70 4.43 -15.67
N VAL A 64 5.55 3.88 -16.08
CA VAL A 64 5.20 2.48 -15.83
C VAL A 64 6.13 1.53 -16.60
N GLU A 65 6.55 1.88 -17.82
CA GLU A 65 7.53 1.07 -18.55
C GLU A 65 8.91 1.08 -17.87
N VAL A 66 9.35 2.23 -17.34
CA VAL A 66 10.56 2.30 -16.50
C VAL A 66 10.41 1.44 -15.25
N LEU A 67 9.25 1.48 -14.58
CA LEU A 67 8.99 0.65 -13.39
C LEU A 67 9.07 -0.86 -13.67
N LYS A 68 8.71 -1.30 -14.88
CA LYS A 68 8.77 -2.71 -15.29
C LYS A 68 10.19 -3.12 -15.67
N ASN A 69 10.87 -2.30 -16.48
CA ASN A 69 12.02 -2.74 -17.28
C ASN A 69 13.32 -1.99 -16.98
N GLY A 70 13.29 -0.93 -16.16
CA GLY A 70 14.47 -0.13 -15.85
C GLY A 70 15.46 -0.82 -14.90
N SER A 71 16.60 -0.15 -14.66
CA SER A 71 17.52 -0.50 -13.57
C SER A 71 16.78 -0.50 -12.22
N MET A 72 17.34 -1.14 -11.19
CA MET A 72 16.71 -1.14 -9.87
C MET A 72 16.48 0.29 -9.34
N GLU A 73 17.46 1.18 -9.51
CA GLU A 73 17.34 2.59 -9.13
C GLU A 73 16.28 3.33 -9.96
N ALA A 74 16.21 3.10 -11.28
CA ALA A 74 15.18 3.71 -12.11
C ALA A 74 13.77 3.22 -11.71
N ARG A 75 13.61 1.94 -11.35
CA ARG A 75 12.35 1.35 -10.89
C ARG A 75 11.92 1.93 -9.54
N GLU A 76 12.84 2.09 -8.59
CA GLU A 76 12.63 2.79 -7.32
C GLU A 76 12.15 4.23 -7.55
N ASN A 77 12.88 4.98 -8.38
CA ASN A 77 12.53 6.37 -8.71
C ASN A 77 11.19 6.47 -9.44
N ALA A 78 10.85 5.49 -10.30
CA ALA A 78 9.54 5.40 -10.95
C ALA A 78 8.41 5.16 -9.94
N ALA A 79 8.59 4.23 -8.99
CA ALA A 79 7.63 3.97 -7.93
C ALA A 79 7.40 5.21 -7.05
N ALA A 80 8.47 5.89 -6.63
CA ALA A 80 8.40 7.14 -5.88
C ALA A 80 7.71 8.26 -6.67
N THR A 81 7.93 8.33 -7.99
CA THR A 81 7.27 9.32 -8.85
C THR A 81 5.77 9.04 -8.94
N LEU A 82 5.37 7.77 -9.13
CA LEU A 82 3.96 7.37 -9.15
C LEU A 82 3.27 7.66 -7.82
N PHE A 83 3.93 7.40 -6.69
CA PHE A 83 3.44 7.81 -5.37
C PHE A 83 3.20 9.33 -5.32
N SER A 84 4.21 10.13 -5.66
CA SER A 84 4.13 11.59 -5.65
C SER A 84 2.97 12.11 -6.51
N LEU A 85 2.79 11.58 -7.72
CA LEU A 85 1.69 11.96 -8.61
C LEU A 85 0.33 11.52 -8.08
N SER A 86 0.26 10.35 -7.44
CA SER A 86 -0.99 9.78 -6.91
C SER A 86 -1.55 10.53 -5.70
N VAL A 87 -0.82 11.48 -5.11
CA VAL A 87 -1.35 12.36 -4.04
C VAL A 87 -2.60 13.10 -4.53
N VAL A 88 -2.65 13.49 -5.81
CA VAL A 88 -3.85 14.03 -6.45
C VAL A 88 -4.84 12.91 -6.74
N ASP A 89 -6.10 13.05 -6.31
CA ASP A 89 -7.13 12.00 -6.40
C ASP A 89 -7.42 11.57 -7.85
N ASP A 90 -7.55 12.51 -8.78
CA ASP A 90 -7.81 12.22 -10.20
C ASP A 90 -6.70 11.36 -10.82
N ASN A 91 -5.45 11.58 -10.40
CA ASN A 91 -4.31 10.81 -10.88
C ASN A 91 -4.35 9.36 -10.42
N LYS A 92 -4.98 9.04 -9.27
CA LYS A 92 -5.09 7.66 -8.78
C LYS A 92 -5.86 6.77 -9.75
N VAL A 93 -6.88 7.33 -10.42
CA VAL A 93 -7.69 6.62 -11.41
C VAL A 93 -6.86 6.27 -12.63
N THR A 94 -6.17 7.27 -13.20
CA THR A 94 -5.35 7.13 -14.41
C THR A 94 -4.16 6.20 -14.17
N ILE A 95 -3.44 6.36 -13.05
CA ILE A 95 -2.32 5.48 -12.68
C ILE A 95 -2.82 4.05 -12.42
N GLY A 96 -3.98 3.90 -11.79
CA GLY A 96 -4.58 2.59 -11.56
C GLY A 96 -5.01 1.88 -12.84
N ALA A 97 -5.27 2.61 -13.93
CA ALA A 97 -5.64 2.05 -15.23
C ALA A 97 -4.44 1.74 -16.15
N SER A 98 -3.25 2.27 -15.85
CA SER A 98 -2.08 2.18 -16.73
C SER A 98 -1.25 0.90 -16.58
N GLY A 99 -1.66 -0.04 -15.73
CA GLY A 99 -0.86 -1.23 -15.40
C GLY A 99 0.25 -0.97 -14.37
N ALA A 100 0.24 0.20 -13.70
CA ALA A 100 1.19 0.50 -12.63
C ALA A 100 1.09 -0.48 -11.45
N ILE A 101 -0.13 -0.88 -11.06
CA ILE A 101 -0.37 -1.71 -9.88
C ILE A 101 0.36 -3.06 -9.97
N PRO A 102 0.21 -3.88 -11.03
CA PRO A 102 1.02 -5.11 -11.19
C PRO A 102 2.53 -4.87 -11.13
N ALA A 103 3.03 -3.81 -11.76
CA ALA A 103 4.46 -3.50 -11.76
C ALA A 103 4.98 -3.12 -10.35
N LEU A 104 4.18 -2.39 -9.57
CA LEU A 104 4.47 -2.09 -8.16
C LEU A 104 4.44 -3.35 -7.30
N VAL A 105 3.51 -4.29 -7.53
CA VAL A 105 3.48 -5.58 -6.81
C VAL A 105 4.75 -6.39 -7.10
N ASN A 106 5.25 -6.39 -8.33
CA ASN A 106 6.51 -7.05 -8.67
C ASN A 106 7.70 -6.38 -7.96
N LEU A 107 7.74 -5.04 -7.90
CA LEU A 107 8.78 -4.34 -7.13
C LEU A 107 8.69 -4.62 -5.62
N LEU A 108 7.49 -4.75 -5.06
CA LEU A 108 7.28 -5.15 -3.66
C LEU A 108 7.80 -6.58 -3.37
N ARG A 109 7.71 -7.47 -4.36
CA ARG A 109 8.16 -8.86 -4.24
C ARG A 109 9.68 -8.98 -4.39
N ASP A 110 10.23 -8.39 -5.46
CA ASP A 110 11.58 -8.69 -5.94
C ASP A 110 12.55 -7.50 -5.89
N GLY A 111 12.08 -6.34 -5.40
CA GLY A 111 12.89 -5.12 -5.30
C GLY A 111 13.88 -5.14 -4.15
N SER A 112 14.79 -4.15 -4.17
CA SER A 112 15.62 -3.81 -3.02
C SER A 112 14.75 -3.40 -1.82
N LEU A 113 15.35 -3.27 -0.63
CA LEU A 113 14.62 -2.75 0.54
C LEU A 113 13.97 -1.39 0.27
N ARG A 114 14.69 -0.50 -0.43
CA ARG A 114 14.16 0.80 -0.86
C ARG A 114 13.01 0.62 -1.86
N GLY A 115 13.19 -0.23 -2.87
CA GLY A 115 12.16 -0.51 -3.87
C GLY A 115 10.88 -1.08 -3.27
N LYS A 116 11.00 -1.97 -2.29
CA LYS A 116 9.85 -2.50 -1.54
C LYS A 116 9.12 -1.40 -0.78
N LYS A 117 9.85 -0.51 -0.09
CA LYS A 117 9.28 0.63 0.63
C LYS A 117 8.56 1.59 -0.32
N ASP A 118 9.23 2.01 -1.40
CA ASP A 118 8.65 2.91 -2.41
C ASP A 118 7.40 2.29 -3.07
N ALA A 119 7.44 0.99 -3.39
CA ALA A 119 6.31 0.26 -3.93
C ALA A 119 5.14 0.18 -2.94
N ALA A 120 5.41 -0.13 -1.67
CA ALA A 120 4.39 -0.22 -0.63
C ALA A 120 3.69 1.14 -0.43
N THR A 121 4.45 2.24 -0.36
CA THR A 121 3.89 3.58 -0.22
C THR A 121 3.01 3.97 -1.41
N ALA A 122 3.46 3.67 -2.64
CA ALA A 122 2.66 3.89 -3.86
C ALA A 122 1.37 3.05 -3.87
N LEU A 123 1.47 1.74 -3.55
CA LEU A 123 0.32 0.83 -3.50
C LEU A 123 -0.70 1.24 -2.45
N PHE A 124 -0.25 1.67 -1.27
CA PHE A 124 -1.11 2.19 -0.21
C PHE A 124 -1.92 3.38 -0.71
N ASN A 125 -1.24 4.40 -1.25
CA ASN A 125 -1.88 5.64 -1.68
C ASN A 125 -2.83 5.44 -2.87
N LEU A 126 -2.44 4.60 -3.84
CA LEU A 126 -3.31 4.23 -4.95
C LEU A 126 -4.55 3.46 -4.50
N SER A 127 -4.43 2.62 -3.48
CA SER A 127 -5.54 1.80 -2.95
C SER A 127 -6.52 2.58 -2.07
N ILE A 128 -6.23 3.83 -1.72
CA ILE A 128 -7.22 4.73 -1.11
C ILE A 128 -8.44 4.87 -2.04
N TYR A 129 -8.19 4.96 -3.35
CA TYR A 129 -9.24 4.93 -4.35
C TYR A 129 -9.85 3.51 -4.47
N GLN A 130 -11.18 3.42 -4.27
CA GLN A 130 -11.90 2.14 -4.20
C GLN A 130 -11.70 1.27 -5.45
N GLY A 131 -11.69 1.89 -6.64
CA GLY A 131 -11.54 1.16 -7.91
C GLY A 131 -10.17 0.50 -8.11
N ASN A 132 -9.17 0.85 -7.30
CA ASN A 132 -7.83 0.26 -7.38
C ASN A 132 -7.66 -0.95 -6.46
N LYS A 133 -8.49 -1.12 -5.43
CA LYS A 133 -8.43 -2.27 -4.50
C LYS A 133 -8.59 -3.62 -5.20
N PRO A 134 -9.63 -3.86 -6.03
CA PRO A 134 -9.74 -5.13 -6.75
C PRO A 134 -8.60 -5.33 -7.75
N LYS A 135 -8.06 -4.26 -8.35
CA LYS A 135 -6.90 -4.34 -9.24
C LYS A 135 -5.65 -4.82 -8.48
N ALA A 136 -5.41 -4.30 -7.28
CA ALA A 136 -4.30 -4.73 -6.42
C ALA A 136 -4.44 -6.20 -5.98
N VAL A 137 -5.66 -6.62 -5.65
CA VAL A 137 -5.96 -8.03 -5.30
C VAL A 137 -5.68 -8.95 -6.49
N ARG A 138 -6.20 -8.63 -7.68
CA ARG A 138 -5.97 -9.42 -8.91
C ARG A 138 -4.51 -9.45 -9.33
N ALA A 139 -3.76 -8.39 -9.02
CA ALA A 139 -2.31 -8.33 -9.18
C ALA A 139 -1.53 -9.17 -8.14
N GLN A 140 -2.20 -9.94 -7.27
CA GLN A 140 -1.57 -10.81 -6.26
C GLN A 140 -0.70 -10.05 -5.25
N VAL A 141 -1.19 -8.92 -4.74
CA VAL A 141 -0.49 -8.11 -3.73
C VAL A 141 -0.44 -8.78 -2.34
N VAL A 142 -1.41 -9.63 -1.98
CA VAL A 142 -1.52 -10.19 -0.63
C VAL A 142 -0.33 -11.10 -0.25
N PRO A 143 0.14 -12.05 -1.10
CA PRO A 143 1.27 -12.91 -0.72
C PRO A 143 2.57 -12.14 -0.41
N PRO A 144 3.02 -11.15 -1.21
CA PRO A 144 4.14 -10.30 -0.82
C PRO A 144 3.93 -9.57 0.51
N LEU A 145 2.74 -9.01 0.76
CA LEU A 145 2.44 -8.34 2.03
C LEU A 145 2.56 -9.32 3.22
N MET A 146 2.06 -10.54 3.06
CA MET A 146 2.17 -11.58 4.09
C MET A 146 3.63 -11.99 4.34
N GLN A 147 4.49 -11.96 3.32
CA GLN A 147 5.93 -12.18 3.49
C GLN A 147 6.56 -11.05 4.31
N LEU A 148 6.22 -9.79 4.02
CA LEU A 148 6.72 -8.64 4.79
C LEU A 148 6.30 -8.69 6.27
N LEU A 149 5.11 -9.21 6.58
CA LEU A 149 4.68 -9.38 7.98
C LEU A 149 5.46 -10.45 8.74
N LYS A 150 6.03 -11.43 8.03
CA LYS A 150 6.73 -12.59 8.62
C LYS A 150 8.24 -12.41 8.67
N ASP A 151 8.78 -11.42 7.96
CA ASP A 151 10.20 -11.16 7.88
C ASP A 151 10.57 -9.88 8.67
N PRO A 152 10.99 -10.02 9.93
CA PRO A 152 11.35 -8.87 10.76
C PRO A 152 12.58 -8.12 10.24
N SER A 153 13.42 -8.72 9.38
CA SER A 153 14.63 -8.08 8.85
C SER A 153 14.32 -6.93 7.89
N LEU A 154 13.11 -6.89 7.32
CA LEU A 154 12.70 -5.88 6.36
C LEU A 154 12.20 -4.59 7.01
N ASP A 155 11.81 -4.61 8.29
CA ASP A 155 11.24 -3.45 8.98
C ASP A 155 10.12 -2.77 8.17
N MET A 156 9.14 -3.58 7.76
CA MET A 156 8.03 -3.19 6.86
C MET A 156 6.64 -3.66 7.33
N VAL A 157 6.52 -4.03 8.60
CA VAL A 157 5.26 -4.55 9.16
C VAL A 157 4.16 -3.49 9.11
N ASP A 158 4.50 -2.23 9.36
CA ASP A 158 3.55 -1.11 9.36
C ASP A 158 2.96 -0.85 7.96
N GLU A 159 3.81 -0.79 6.94
CA GLU A 159 3.42 -0.60 5.54
C GLU A 159 2.53 -1.75 5.09
N ALA A 160 2.94 -2.99 5.37
CA ALA A 160 2.21 -4.17 4.97
C ALA A 160 0.81 -4.22 5.61
N LEU A 161 0.72 -3.99 6.92
CA LEU A 161 -0.56 -3.94 7.64
C LEU A 161 -1.46 -2.81 7.16
N ALA A 162 -0.91 -1.64 6.86
CA ALA A 162 -1.69 -0.51 6.37
C ALA A 162 -2.35 -0.82 5.02
N ILE A 163 -1.63 -1.48 4.11
CA ILE A 163 -2.19 -1.91 2.82
C ILE A 163 -3.26 -3.00 3.03
N LEU A 164 -2.99 -4.02 3.85
CA LEU A 164 -3.98 -5.06 4.16
C LEU A 164 -5.25 -4.47 4.78
N ALA A 165 -5.12 -3.49 5.68
CA ALA A 165 -6.26 -2.81 6.30
C ALA A 165 -7.11 -2.04 5.27
N ILE A 166 -6.48 -1.38 4.29
CA ILE A 166 -7.21 -0.75 3.17
C ILE A 166 -7.90 -1.81 2.31
N LEU A 167 -7.20 -2.87 1.92
CA LEU A 167 -7.76 -3.91 1.05
C LEU A 167 -8.93 -4.65 1.71
N ALA A 168 -8.87 -4.89 3.02
CA ALA A 168 -9.94 -5.55 3.78
C ALA A 168 -11.27 -4.76 3.79
N THR A 169 -11.26 -3.48 3.43
CA THR A 169 -12.51 -2.72 3.24
C THR A 169 -13.28 -3.15 1.98
N HIS A 170 -12.64 -3.85 1.03
CA HIS A 170 -13.25 -4.36 -0.19
C HIS A 170 -13.51 -5.88 -0.10
N PRO A 171 -14.64 -6.41 -0.63
CA PRO A 171 -14.95 -7.86 -0.59
C PRO A 171 -13.84 -8.75 -1.17
N GLU A 172 -13.33 -8.44 -2.36
CA GLU A 172 -12.22 -9.21 -2.97
C GLU A 172 -10.96 -9.19 -2.09
N GLY A 173 -10.69 -8.08 -1.41
CA GLY A 173 -9.55 -7.96 -0.50
C GLY A 173 -9.73 -8.84 0.74
N ARG A 174 -10.93 -8.83 1.36
CA ARG A 174 -11.24 -9.75 2.47
C ARG A 174 -11.05 -11.20 2.07
N ALA A 175 -11.62 -11.61 0.93
CA ALA A 175 -11.47 -12.96 0.42
C ALA A 175 -9.99 -13.33 0.27
N ALA A 176 -9.19 -12.51 -0.43
CA ALA A 176 -7.77 -12.79 -0.63
C ALA A 176 -6.97 -12.87 0.68
N ILE A 177 -7.26 -11.99 1.65
CA ILE A 177 -6.60 -11.98 2.96
C ILE A 177 -6.96 -13.23 3.78
N SER A 178 -8.24 -13.65 3.78
CA SER A 178 -8.68 -14.89 4.44
C SER A 178 -7.99 -16.12 3.84
N HIS A 179 -7.89 -16.20 2.51
CA HIS A 179 -7.20 -17.31 1.83
C HIS A 179 -5.70 -17.36 2.13
N ALA A 180 -5.08 -16.23 2.44
CA ALA A 180 -3.66 -16.14 2.78
C ALA A 180 -3.34 -16.52 4.23
N SER A 181 -4.30 -17.09 4.97
CA SER A 181 -4.16 -17.49 6.38
C SER A 181 -3.60 -16.36 7.26
N ALA A 182 -4.13 -15.14 7.09
CA ALA A 182 -3.61 -13.97 7.80
C ALA A 182 -3.92 -13.98 9.30
N ALA A 183 -5.00 -14.64 9.74
CA ALA A 183 -5.48 -14.55 11.12
C ALA A 183 -4.44 -14.89 12.21
N PRO A 184 -3.66 -15.99 12.14
CA PRO A 184 -2.61 -16.27 13.13
C PRO A 184 -1.57 -15.16 13.24
N VAL A 185 -1.10 -14.64 12.10
CA VAL A 185 -0.10 -13.56 12.05
C VAL A 185 -0.66 -12.27 12.65
N LEU A 186 -1.91 -11.94 12.33
CA LEU A 186 -2.56 -10.72 12.84
C LEU A 186 -2.82 -10.80 14.35
N VAL A 187 -3.22 -11.96 14.87
CA VAL A 187 -3.41 -12.16 16.31
C VAL A 187 -2.07 -12.02 17.04
N GLU A 188 -0.99 -12.55 16.47
CA GLU A 188 0.35 -12.39 17.05
C GLU A 188 0.81 -10.92 17.05
N LEU A 189 0.59 -10.20 15.96
CA LEU A 189 0.91 -8.77 15.87
C LEU A 189 0.10 -7.91 16.86
N ILE A 190 -1.11 -8.34 17.26
CA ILE A 190 -1.87 -7.67 18.33
C ILE A 190 -1.21 -7.89 19.70
N ARG A 191 -0.54 -9.03 19.93
CA ARG A 191 0.18 -9.31 21.18
C ARG A 191 1.45 -8.48 21.27
N THR A 192 2.30 -8.60 20.27
CA THR A 192 3.72 -8.21 20.36
C THR A 192 4.07 -6.97 19.55
N GLY A 193 3.20 -6.55 18.63
CA GLY A 193 3.49 -5.45 17.71
C GLY A 193 3.45 -4.05 18.35
N SER A 194 3.92 -3.06 17.58
CA SER A 194 3.81 -1.65 17.94
C SER A 194 2.34 -1.20 18.07
N PRO A 195 2.03 -0.07 18.74
CA PRO A 195 0.66 0.44 18.79
C PRO A 195 -0.01 0.57 17.42
N ARG A 196 0.77 0.95 16.39
CA ARG A 196 0.32 1.05 14.99
C ARG A 196 0.07 -0.32 14.38
N ASN A 197 0.92 -1.31 14.66
CA ASN A 197 0.68 -2.68 14.23
C ASN A 197 -0.61 -3.23 14.84
N LYS A 198 -0.79 -3.10 16.17
CA LYS A 198 -1.94 -3.62 16.90
C LYS A 198 -3.26 -3.05 16.36
N GLU A 199 -3.33 -1.73 16.12
CA GLU A 199 -4.56 -1.11 15.60
C GLU A 199 -4.90 -1.55 14.17
N ASN A 200 -3.91 -1.71 13.30
CA ASN A 200 -4.14 -2.12 11.91
C ASN A 200 -4.48 -3.60 11.84
N ALA A 201 -3.81 -4.45 12.62
CA ALA A 201 -4.12 -5.87 12.71
C ALA A 201 -5.55 -6.10 13.24
N ALA A 202 -5.96 -5.38 14.29
CA ALA A 202 -7.34 -5.43 14.78
C ALA A 202 -8.35 -4.92 13.74
N ALA A 203 -8.00 -3.91 12.94
CA ALA A 203 -8.86 -3.42 11.87
C ALA A 203 -9.05 -4.46 10.75
N VAL A 204 -7.99 -5.17 10.36
CA VAL A 204 -8.08 -6.27 9.39
C VAL A 204 -8.93 -7.40 9.94
N LEU A 205 -8.64 -7.90 11.15
CA LEU A 205 -9.43 -8.98 11.77
C LEU A 205 -10.91 -8.62 11.91
N LEU A 206 -11.22 -7.39 12.34
CA LEU A 206 -12.60 -6.93 12.41
C LEU A 206 -13.29 -7.01 11.04
N ALA A 207 -12.63 -6.54 9.98
CA ALA A 207 -13.19 -6.57 8.64
C ALA A 207 -13.41 -8.01 8.13
N LEU A 208 -12.54 -8.97 8.48
CA LEU A 208 -12.73 -10.37 8.13
C LEU A 208 -13.89 -11.00 8.92
N CYS A 209 -13.88 -10.85 10.25
CA CYS A 209 -14.87 -11.48 11.12
C CYS A 209 -16.31 -11.00 10.87
N LEU A 210 -16.51 -9.70 10.59
CA LEU A 210 -17.85 -9.13 10.35
C LEU A 210 -18.62 -9.81 9.20
N HIS A 211 -17.92 -10.48 8.29
CA HIS A 211 -18.51 -11.10 7.10
C HIS A 211 -18.23 -12.61 7.00
N ASP A 212 -17.51 -13.18 7.97
CA ASP A 212 -17.09 -14.57 7.93
C ASP A 212 -17.11 -15.20 9.35
N PRO A 213 -18.15 -15.99 9.67
CA PRO A 213 -18.24 -16.71 10.94
C PRO A 213 -17.11 -17.71 11.16
N VAL A 214 -16.54 -18.28 10.09
CA VAL A 214 -15.41 -19.22 10.18
C VAL A 214 -14.17 -18.47 10.64
N GLN A 215 -13.91 -17.28 10.10
CA GLN A 215 -12.83 -16.41 10.58
C GLN A 215 -13.06 -15.98 12.04
N THR A 216 -14.31 -15.70 12.41
CA THR A 216 -14.65 -15.37 13.81
C THR A 216 -14.32 -16.52 14.76
N ALA A 217 -14.69 -17.76 14.39
CA ALA A 217 -14.37 -18.95 15.18
C ALA A 217 -12.85 -19.19 15.27
N LEU A 218 -12.14 -19.04 14.15
CA LEU A 218 -10.68 -19.18 14.09
C LEU A 218 -9.97 -18.15 14.99
N VAL A 219 -10.36 -16.88 14.93
CA VAL A 219 -9.78 -15.82 15.78
C VAL A 219 -10.02 -16.09 17.27
N ARG A 220 -11.16 -16.67 17.64
CA ARG A 220 -11.40 -17.15 19.03
C ARG A 220 -10.45 -18.28 19.41
N GLN A 221 -10.34 -19.31 18.57
CA GLN A 221 -9.47 -20.47 18.81
C GLN A 221 -8.00 -20.07 18.93
N LEU A 222 -7.56 -19.06 18.19
CA LEU A 222 -6.21 -18.49 18.27
C LEU A 222 -5.96 -17.69 19.56
N GLY A 223 -6.93 -17.58 20.48
CA GLY A 223 -6.76 -16.89 21.76
C GLY A 223 -6.67 -15.37 21.64
N ALA A 224 -7.39 -14.76 20.69
CA ALA A 224 -7.34 -13.31 20.46
C ALA A 224 -8.02 -12.48 21.56
N TYR A 225 -8.86 -13.08 22.41
CA TYR A 225 -9.68 -12.34 23.39
C TYR A 225 -8.86 -11.52 24.39
N GLY A 226 -7.80 -12.11 24.97
CA GLY A 226 -6.91 -11.42 25.91
C GLY A 226 -6.19 -10.22 25.27
N PRO A 227 -5.44 -10.42 24.16
CA PRO A 227 -4.75 -9.34 23.46
C PRO A 227 -5.70 -8.24 22.96
N LEU A 228 -6.89 -8.60 22.48
CA LEU A 228 -7.91 -7.60 22.09
C LEU A 228 -8.44 -6.82 23.30
N THR A 229 -8.62 -7.47 24.45
CA THR A 229 -9.09 -6.79 25.68
C THR A 229 -8.03 -5.81 26.18
N GLU A 230 -6.75 -6.18 26.12
CA GLU A 230 -5.65 -5.26 26.43
C GLU A 230 -5.66 -4.07 25.48
N LEU A 231 -5.73 -4.33 24.16
CA LEU A 231 -5.80 -3.28 23.14
C LEU A 231 -7.02 -2.36 23.33
N ALA A 232 -8.17 -2.91 23.76
CA ALA A 232 -9.38 -2.14 24.06
C ALA A 232 -9.21 -1.19 25.25
N LYS A 233 -8.34 -1.54 26.22
CA LYS A 233 -8.08 -0.74 27.43
C LYS A 233 -6.99 0.31 27.21
N SER A 234 -5.86 -0.07 26.63
CA SER A 234 -4.64 0.74 26.60
C SER A 234 -4.18 1.16 25.19
N GLY A 235 -4.89 0.75 24.13
CA GLY A 235 -4.53 1.06 22.75
C GLY A 235 -4.69 2.53 22.36
N THR A 236 -4.33 2.85 21.12
CA THR A 236 -4.68 4.13 20.48
C THR A 236 -6.20 4.31 20.41
N ALA A 237 -6.72 5.53 20.21
CA ALA A 237 -8.17 5.75 20.08
C ALA A 237 -8.80 4.87 18.99
N ARG A 238 -8.11 4.71 17.85
CA ARG A 238 -8.53 3.81 16.77
C ARG A 238 -8.44 2.34 17.19
N GLY A 239 -7.34 1.92 17.81
CA GLY A 239 -7.12 0.56 18.30
C GLY A 239 -8.20 0.14 19.29
N ARG A 240 -8.48 0.97 20.30
CA ARG A 240 -9.52 0.70 21.31
C ARG A 240 -10.88 0.48 20.68
N ARG A 241 -11.29 1.37 19.78
CA ARG A 241 -12.56 1.25 19.05
C ARG A 241 -12.65 -0.05 18.26
N LYS A 242 -11.61 -0.38 17.48
CA LYS A 242 -11.61 -1.57 16.62
C LYS A 242 -11.60 -2.86 17.44
N ALA A 243 -10.80 -2.91 18.50
CA ALA A 243 -10.75 -4.05 19.41
C ALA A 243 -12.09 -4.27 20.12
N GLY A 244 -12.70 -3.21 20.67
CA GLY A 244 -14.00 -3.29 21.32
C GLY A 244 -15.10 -3.82 20.40
N THR A 245 -15.22 -3.27 19.18
CA THR A 245 -16.20 -3.77 18.20
C THR A 245 -15.97 -5.23 17.83
N LEU A 246 -14.71 -5.66 17.72
CA LEU A 246 -14.38 -7.05 17.41
C LEU A 246 -14.76 -7.99 18.57
N ILE A 247 -14.47 -7.61 19.81
CA ILE A 247 -14.88 -8.35 21.01
C ILE A 247 -16.42 -8.48 21.06
N ASP A 248 -17.15 -7.39 20.86
CA ASP A 248 -18.61 -7.41 20.88
C ASP A 248 -19.19 -8.34 19.82
N HIS A 249 -18.63 -8.31 18.60
CA HIS A 249 -19.01 -9.22 17.53
C HIS A 249 -18.69 -10.68 17.88
N MET A 250 -17.49 -10.94 18.42
CA MET A 250 -17.10 -12.26 18.89
C MET A 250 -18.01 -12.75 20.02
N ASN A 251 -18.56 -11.91 20.88
CA ASN A 251 -19.47 -12.37 21.93
C ASN A 251 -20.87 -12.68 21.39
N LYS A 252 -21.41 -11.86 20.48
CA LYS A 252 -22.72 -12.07 19.85
C LYS A 252 -22.81 -13.38 19.06
N GLY A 253 -21.73 -13.75 18.38
CA GLY A 253 -21.67 -15.02 17.64
C GLY A 253 -21.51 -16.26 18.53
N ALA A 254 -21.14 -16.11 19.81
CA ALA A 254 -21.06 -17.23 20.76
C ALA A 254 -22.46 -17.57 21.30
N SER A 255 -23.25 -16.56 21.66
CA SER A 255 -24.62 -16.74 22.18
C SER A 255 -25.55 -17.47 21.20
N ARG A 256 -25.44 -17.20 19.89
CA ARG A 256 -26.25 -17.87 18.85
C ARG A 256 -25.89 -19.34 18.60
N ALA A 257 -24.71 -19.81 19.03
CA ALA A 257 -24.32 -21.20 18.92
C ALA A 257 -24.88 -22.06 20.06
N TYR A 258 -25.15 -21.46 21.22
CA TYR A 258 -25.76 -22.12 22.38
C TYR A 258 -27.29 -22.23 22.29
N GLU A 259 -27.95 -21.42 21.46
CA GLU A 259 -29.41 -21.51 21.22
C GLU A 259 -29.81 -22.58 20.19
N LYS A 260 -28.84 -23.29 19.60
CA LYS A 260 -29.07 -24.33 18.57
C LYS A 260 -28.71 -25.75 19.02
N VAL A 261 -28.49 -25.95 20.31
CA VAL A 261 -28.31 -27.26 20.97
C VAL A 261 -29.47 -27.48 21.91
#